data_AF-A0A954THG5-F1
#
_entry.id   AF-A0A954THG5-F1
#
_cell.length_a   1.000
_cell.length_b   1.000
_cell.length_c   1.000
_cell.angle_alpha   90.00
_cell.angle_beta   90.00
_cell.angle_gamma   90.00
#
_symmetry.space_group_name_H-M   'P 1'
#
loop_
_entity.id
_entity.type
_entity.pdbx_description
1 polymer ?
#
loop_
_entity_poly.entity_id
_entity_poly.type
_entity_poly.pdbx_seq_one_letter_code
_entity_poly.pdbx_strand_id
1 'polypeptide(L)'
;GRIATLGEEIYEPRRNIPRAIIVTLLVSMAFYLAVGFVAVGAGGVETLAAATMQQAAPLEVIAARFRLPAVAPLIACGAVTAMLGVLLNLILGLSRVAFAMARRGDFPHGLCRMHAANSTPYAAVILVGLIIAGLALLGNVKTTWSFSAFSVLIYYAITNLAAVRLSASERLYPRFVPWCGLVSCLFLAFWVEPRIWMMGLCLIGLGWIWQRVALGRRGK
;
A
#
# COMPACT_ATOMS: atom_id res chain seq x y z
N GLY A 1 3.37 1.05 8.65
CA GLY A 1 4.52 1.34 7.78
C GLY A 1 5.59 2.12 8.53
N ARG A 2 5.44 3.43 8.68
CA ARG A 2 6.50 4.30 9.23
C ARG A 2 6.87 4.04 10.69
N ILE A 3 5.92 3.60 11.52
CA ILE A 3 6.18 3.25 12.93
C ILE A 3 7.19 2.10 13.04
N ALA A 4 7.20 1.16 12.08
CA ALA A 4 8.16 0.05 12.07
C ALA A 4 9.54 0.46 11.52
N THR A 5 9.59 1.42 10.58
CA THR A 5 10.86 1.90 10.01
C THR A 5 11.59 2.90 10.89
N LEU A 6 10.88 3.55 11.82
CA LEU A 6 11.43 4.47 12.83
C LEU A 6 11.67 3.74 14.17
N GLY A 7 11.77 2.42 14.16
CA GLY A 7 11.92 1.63 15.40
C GLY A 7 13.15 2.00 16.23
N GLU A 8 14.19 2.56 15.60
CA GLU A 8 15.40 3.05 16.26
C GLU A 8 15.19 4.37 17.02
N GLU A 9 14.15 5.14 16.69
CA GLU A 9 13.83 6.43 17.32
C GLU A 9 12.74 6.30 18.40
N ILE A 10 12.18 5.10 18.60
CA ILE A 10 11.08 4.85 19.54
C ILE A 10 11.65 4.34 20.87
N TYR A 11 11.28 4.97 21.98
CA TYR A 11 11.55 4.45 23.31
C TYR A 11 10.87 3.09 23.50
N GLU A 12 11.61 2.06 23.97
CA GLU A 12 11.12 0.68 24.11
C GLU A 12 10.36 0.12 22.88
N PRO A 13 11.02 -0.04 21.72
CA PRO A 13 10.35 -0.39 20.47
C PRO A 13 9.64 -1.76 20.55
N ARG A 14 10.19 -2.71 21.31
CA ARG A 14 9.58 -4.04 21.51
C ARG A 14 8.18 -3.99 22.13
N ARG A 15 7.86 -2.98 22.95
CA ARG A 15 6.55 -2.83 23.60
C ARG A 15 5.68 -1.79 22.92
N ASN A 16 6.27 -0.68 22.49
CA ASN A 16 5.52 0.45 21.96
C ASN A 16 5.11 0.28 20.50
N ILE A 17 5.92 -0.39 19.66
CA ILE A 17 5.53 -0.66 18.27
C ILE A 17 4.26 -1.53 18.20
N PRO A 18 4.17 -2.69 18.91
CA PRO A 18 2.96 -3.48 18.91
C PRO A 18 1.72 -2.73 19.41
N ARG A 19 1.85 -1.99 20.52
CA ARG A 19 0.74 -1.20 21.08
C ARG A 19 0.26 -0.13 20.11
N ALA A 20 1.18 0.60 19.49
CA ALA A 20 0.85 1.62 18.50
C ALA A 20 0.11 1.04 17.29
N ILE A 21 0.53 -0.15 16.81
CA ILE A 21 -0.16 -0.85 15.72
C ILE A 21 -1.59 -1.22 16.12
N ILE A 22 -1.79 -1.82 17.31
CA ILE A 22 -3.12 -2.23 17.79
C ILE A 22 -4.03 -1.00 17.97
N VAL A 23 -3.55 0.07 18.62
CA VAL A 23 -4.33 1.29 18.83
C VAL A 23 -4.72 1.90 17.50
N THR A 24 -3.78 2.01 16.55
CA THR A 24 -4.05 2.57 15.23
C THR A 24 -5.09 1.72 14.49
N LEU A 25 -4.98 0.39 14.56
CA LEU A 25 -5.93 -0.52 13.93
C LEU A 25 -7.34 -0.36 14.52
N LEU A 26 -7.47 -0.34 15.85
CA LEU A 26 -8.76 -0.19 16.53
C LEU A 26 -9.40 1.16 16.24
N VAL A 27 -8.62 2.24 16.27
CA VAL A 27 -9.11 3.58 15.95
C VAL A 27 -9.57 3.64 14.49
N SER A 28 -8.76 3.17 13.54
CA SER A 28 -9.14 3.12 12.13
C SER A 28 -10.39 2.27 11.89
N MET A 29 -10.49 1.11 12.55
CA MET A 29 -11.67 0.24 12.47
C MET A 29 -12.92 0.97 12.97
N ALA A 30 -12.86 1.63 14.12
CA ALA A 30 -13.97 2.41 14.66
C ALA A 30 -14.41 3.52 13.69
N PHE A 31 -13.46 4.24 13.10
CA PHE A 31 -13.75 5.25 12.08
C PHE A 31 -14.45 4.66 10.84
N TYR A 32 -13.95 3.53 10.32
CA TYR A 32 -14.58 2.88 9.15
C TYR A 32 -16.00 2.39 9.46
N LEU A 33 -16.22 1.82 10.64
CA LEU A 33 -17.56 1.39 11.06
C LEU A 33 -18.50 2.59 11.24
N ALA A 34 -18.03 3.67 11.85
CA ALA A 34 -18.82 4.89 12.03
C ALA A 34 -19.21 5.51 10.68
N VAL A 35 -18.26 5.64 9.75
CA VAL A 35 -18.53 6.16 8.40
C VAL A 35 -19.48 5.24 7.65
N GLY A 36 -19.29 3.92 7.72
CA GLY A 36 -20.20 2.95 7.10
C GLY A 36 -21.62 3.02 7.67
N PHE A 37 -21.75 3.12 8.99
CA PHE A 37 -23.04 3.26 9.67
C PHE A 37 -23.77 4.54 9.25
N VAL A 38 -23.08 5.68 9.22
CA VAL A 38 -23.64 6.96 8.76
C VAL A 38 -24.01 6.89 7.28
N ALA A 39 -23.15 6.30 6.45
CA ALA A 39 -23.38 6.16 5.02
C ALA A 39 -24.63 5.32 4.72
N VAL A 40 -24.77 4.17 5.38
CA VAL A 40 -25.96 3.30 5.26
C VAL A 40 -27.20 3.99 5.82
N GLY A 41 -27.09 4.64 6.98
CA GLY A 41 -28.20 5.35 7.62
C GLY A 41 -28.73 6.53 6.80
N ALA A 42 -27.85 7.24 6.08
CA ALA A 42 -28.24 8.40 5.27
C ALA A 42 -28.65 8.04 3.83
N GLY A 43 -27.95 7.10 3.20
CA GLY A 43 -28.15 6.76 1.78
C GLY A 43 -29.00 5.49 1.54
N GLY A 44 -29.15 4.64 2.55
CA GLY A 44 -29.71 3.30 2.39
C GLY A 44 -28.69 2.30 1.81
N VAL A 45 -28.88 1.02 2.12
CA VAL A 45 -27.97 -0.07 1.71
C VAL A 45 -27.86 -0.18 0.19
N GLU A 46 -28.99 -0.08 -0.52
CA GLU A 46 -29.05 -0.25 -1.98
C GLU A 46 -28.31 0.87 -2.72
N THR A 47 -28.49 2.12 -2.29
CA THR A 47 -27.79 3.28 -2.89
C THR A 47 -26.29 3.19 -2.67
N LEU A 48 -25.85 2.80 -1.46
CA LEU A 48 -24.43 2.64 -1.16
C LEU A 48 -23.82 1.48 -1.96
N ALA A 49 -24.55 0.36 -2.12
CA ALA A 49 -24.11 -0.76 -2.94
C ALA A 49 -23.95 -0.35 -4.41
N ALA A 50 -24.94 0.34 -4.98
CA ALA A 50 -24.89 0.83 -6.35
C ALA A 50 -23.75 1.85 -6.57
N ALA A 51 -23.59 2.81 -5.66
CA ALA A 51 -22.53 3.81 -5.73
C ALA A 51 -21.14 3.17 -5.63
N THR A 52 -20.95 2.18 -4.77
CA THR A 52 -19.65 1.49 -4.62
C THR A 52 -19.29 0.68 -5.87
N MET A 53 -20.28 0.14 -6.59
CA MET A 53 -20.03 -0.63 -7.83
C MET A 53 -19.79 0.25 -9.05
N GLN A 54 -20.39 1.44 -9.11
CA GLN A 54 -20.45 2.25 -10.33
C GLN A 54 -19.62 3.54 -10.27
N GLN A 55 -19.25 4.02 -9.08
CA GLN A 55 -18.62 5.34 -8.92
C GLN A 55 -17.32 5.28 -8.11
N ALA A 56 -16.37 6.14 -8.49
CA ALA A 56 -15.08 6.26 -7.80
C ALA A 56 -15.20 6.94 -6.41
N ALA A 57 -16.24 7.74 -6.19
CA ALA A 57 -16.46 8.53 -4.97
C ALA A 57 -17.85 8.26 -4.34
N PRO A 58 -18.09 7.05 -3.79
CA PRO A 58 -19.42 6.67 -3.26
C PRO A 58 -19.88 7.54 -2.08
N LEU A 59 -18.93 8.06 -1.29
CA LEU A 59 -19.22 8.93 -0.15
C LEU A 59 -19.69 10.33 -0.57
N GLU A 60 -19.26 10.84 -1.72
CA GLU A 60 -19.73 12.13 -2.25
C GLU A 60 -21.21 12.04 -2.65
N VAL A 61 -21.60 10.92 -3.25
CA VAL A 61 -22.98 10.67 -3.68
C VAL A 61 -23.93 10.53 -2.50
N ILE A 62 -23.46 9.95 -1.40
CA ILE A 62 -24.20 9.92 -0.14
C ILE A 62 -24.19 11.30 0.53
N ALA A 63 -23.07 12.03 0.47
CA ALA A 63 -22.96 13.39 1.00
C ALA A 63 -23.96 14.35 0.33
N ALA A 64 -24.17 14.22 -0.98
CA ALA A 64 -25.13 15.02 -1.74
C ALA A 64 -26.61 14.75 -1.36
N ARG A 65 -26.89 13.62 -0.69
CA ARG A 65 -28.23 13.29 -0.18
C ARG A 65 -28.54 13.99 1.14
N PHE A 66 -27.53 14.43 1.89
CA PHE A 66 -27.76 15.28 3.03
C PHE A 66 -28.27 16.63 2.51
N ARG A 67 -29.34 17.16 3.13
CA ARG A 67 -29.94 18.46 2.76
C ARG A 67 -29.05 19.68 3.10
N LEU A 68 -27.73 19.49 3.14
CA LEU A 68 -26.70 20.47 3.49
C LEU A 68 -25.74 20.60 2.30
N PRO A 69 -25.89 21.64 1.46
CA PRO A 69 -25.12 21.76 0.21
C PRO A 69 -23.60 21.92 0.42
N ALA A 70 -23.16 22.34 1.61
CA ALA A 70 -21.74 22.51 1.93
C ALA A 70 -21.01 21.21 2.32
N VAL A 71 -21.74 20.13 2.66
CA VAL A 71 -21.12 18.90 3.21
C VAL A 71 -20.41 18.09 2.12
N ALA A 72 -21.03 17.94 0.95
CA ALA A 72 -20.42 17.24 -0.18
C ALA A 72 -19.08 17.85 -0.65
N PRO A 73 -18.99 19.16 -0.95
CA PRO A 73 -17.71 19.75 -1.37
C PRO A 73 -16.66 19.75 -0.25
N LEU A 74 -17.06 19.88 1.02
CA LEU A 74 -16.14 19.79 2.14
C LEU A 74 -15.50 18.39 2.25
N ILE A 75 -16.32 17.33 2.12
CA ILE A 75 -15.84 15.94 2.11
C ILE A 75 -14.94 15.69 0.90
N ALA A 76 -15.32 16.18 -0.28
CA ALA A 76 -14.50 16.06 -1.48
C ALA A 76 -13.13 16.74 -1.32
N CYS A 77 -13.09 17.98 -0.84
CA CYS A 77 -11.85 18.70 -0.56
C CYS A 77 -10.99 18.00 0.50
N GLY A 78 -11.62 17.50 1.57
CA GLY A 78 -10.93 16.70 2.60
C GLY A 78 -10.34 15.41 2.03
N ALA A 79 -11.08 14.70 1.19
CA ALA A 79 -10.62 13.48 0.54
C ALA A 79 -9.45 13.77 -0.42
N VAL A 80 -9.55 14.81 -1.24
CA VAL A 80 -8.49 15.20 -2.19
C VAL A 80 -7.21 15.59 -1.45
N THR A 81 -7.31 16.42 -0.41
CA THR A 81 -6.13 16.83 0.37
C THR A 81 -5.48 15.65 1.09
N ALA A 82 -6.28 14.74 1.65
CA ALA A 82 -5.77 13.51 2.25
C ALA A 82 -5.09 12.60 1.22
N MET A 83 -5.70 12.40 0.05
CA MET A 83 -5.13 11.61 -1.05
C MET A 83 -3.82 12.20 -1.56
N LEU A 84 -3.74 13.52 -1.72
CA LEU A 84 -2.51 14.22 -2.10
C LEU A 84 -1.40 14.00 -1.08
N GLY A 85 -1.72 14.11 0.21
CA GLY A 85 -0.77 13.83 1.29
C GLY A 85 -0.23 12.39 1.24
N VAL A 86 -1.11 11.41 1.02
CA VAL A 86 -0.72 10.00 0.87
C VAL A 86 0.14 9.79 -0.37
N LEU A 87 -0.25 10.36 -1.51
CA LEU A 87 0.48 10.26 -2.77
C LEU A 87 1.90 10.81 -2.66
N LEU A 88 2.05 12.02 -2.11
CA LEU A 88 3.36 12.65 -1.89
C LEU A 88 4.24 11.79 -0.99
N ASN A 89 3.68 11.29 0.12
CA ASN A 89 4.40 10.42 1.04
C ASN A 89 4.81 9.09 0.39
N LEU A 90 3.96 8.51 -0.48
CA LEU A 90 4.27 7.29 -1.23
C LEU A 90 5.38 7.52 -2.27
N ILE A 91 5.31 8.60 -3.04
CA ILE A 91 6.34 8.94 -4.02
C ILE A 91 7.70 9.07 -3.31
N LEU A 92 7.77 9.85 -2.23
CA LEU A 92 9.00 10.02 -1.45
C LEU A 92 9.52 8.70 -0.88
N GLY A 93 8.63 7.85 -0.36
CA GLY A 93 8.98 6.53 0.17
C GLY A 93 9.55 5.61 -0.92
N LEU A 94 8.86 5.48 -2.05
CA LEU A 94 9.26 4.63 -3.16
C LEU A 94 10.57 5.09 -3.80
N SER A 95 10.77 6.41 -3.94
CA SER A 95 12.02 6.95 -4.49
C SER A 95 13.23 6.65 -3.60
N ARG A 96 13.06 6.65 -2.27
CA ARG A 96 14.14 6.25 -1.34
C ARG A 96 14.47 4.76 -1.44
N VAL A 97 13.46 3.90 -1.57
CA VAL A 97 13.68 2.45 -1.78
C VAL A 97 14.35 2.19 -3.12
N ALA A 98 13.86 2.82 -4.21
CA ALA A 98 14.45 2.71 -5.54
C ALA A 98 15.90 3.21 -5.56
N PHE A 99 16.19 4.31 -4.87
CA PHE A 99 17.55 4.82 -4.72
C PHE A 99 18.46 3.83 -3.96
N ALA A 100 17.98 3.24 -2.85
CA ALA A 100 18.73 2.24 -2.10
C ALA A 100 19.00 0.97 -2.92
N MET A 101 18.03 0.53 -3.74
CA MET A 101 18.19 -0.60 -4.68
C MET A 101 19.17 -0.27 -5.81
N ALA A 102 19.11 0.95 -6.37
CA ALA A 102 20.06 1.42 -7.38
C ALA A 102 21.48 1.48 -6.82
N ARG A 103 21.65 1.90 -5.56
CA ARG A 103 22.97 1.92 -4.88
C ARG A 103 23.52 0.51 -4.63
N ARG A 104 22.64 -0.48 -4.45
CA ARG A 104 22.99 -1.90 -4.40
C ARG A 104 23.20 -2.50 -5.80
N GLY A 105 22.95 -1.77 -6.89
CA GLY A 105 23.13 -2.27 -8.26
C GLY A 105 21.99 -3.16 -8.77
N ASP A 106 20.86 -3.23 -8.05
CA ASP A 106 19.67 -3.99 -8.46
C ASP A 106 18.79 -3.19 -9.47
N PHE A 107 19.08 -1.90 -9.66
CA PHE A 107 18.41 -0.97 -10.56
C PHE A 107 19.43 -0.19 -11.41
N PRO A 108 19.10 0.32 -12.61
CA PRO A 108 20.06 0.99 -13.47
C PRO A 108 20.72 2.19 -12.77
N HIS A 109 22.05 2.27 -12.86
CA HIS A 109 22.91 3.25 -12.17
C HIS A 109 22.49 4.72 -12.37
N GLY A 110 21.75 5.04 -13.44
CA GLY A 110 21.21 6.38 -13.69
C GLY A 110 20.24 6.89 -12.59
N LEU A 111 19.58 6.00 -11.84
CA LEU A 111 18.70 6.37 -10.72
C LEU A 111 19.46 6.76 -9.44
N CYS A 112 20.77 6.50 -9.38
CA CYS A 112 21.63 6.95 -8.26
C CYS A 112 21.98 8.44 -8.31
N ARG A 113 21.58 9.17 -9.36
CA ARG A 113 21.84 10.60 -9.46
C ARG A 113 21.03 11.35 -8.41
N MET A 114 21.71 11.76 -7.34
CA MET A 114 21.18 12.69 -6.34
C MET A 114 21.40 14.13 -6.77
N HIS A 115 20.43 14.99 -6.48
CA HIS A 115 20.64 16.43 -6.60
C HIS A 115 21.50 16.92 -5.43
N ALA A 116 22.60 17.63 -5.72
CA ALA A 116 23.63 17.99 -4.74
C ALA A 116 23.12 18.87 -3.58
N ALA A 117 21.99 19.58 -3.77
CA ALA A 117 21.48 20.53 -2.78
C ALA A 117 20.44 19.96 -1.79
N ASN A 118 19.66 18.93 -2.15
CA ASN A 118 18.48 18.50 -1.37
C ASN A 118 18.46 17.00 -1.00
N SER A 119 19.56 16.27 -1.25
CA SER A 119 19.68 14.82 -0.98
C SER A 119 18.50 13.96 -1.48
N THR A 120 17.72 14.49 -2.44
CA THR A 120 16.49 13.87 -2.92
C THR A 120 16.79 13.24 -4.29
N PRO A 121 16.50 11.94 -4.49
CA PRO A 121 16.81 11.23 -5.73
C PRO A 121 15.79 11.61 -6.82
N TYR A 122 15.98 12.77 -7.46
CA TYR A 122 15.04 13.35 -8.42
C TYR A 122 14.73 12.41 -9.60
N ALA A 123 15.72 11.66 -10.10
CA ALA A 123 15.51 10.69 -11.18
C ALA A 123 14.55 9.56 -10.78
N ALA A 124 14.66 9.08 -9.54
CA ALA A 124 13.74 8.06 -9.00
C ALA A 124 12.33 8.64 -8.76
N VAL A 125 12.24 9.91 -8.33
CA VAL A 125 10.95 10.61 -8.18
C VAL A 125 10.23 10.76 -9.52
N ILE A 126 10.94 11.24 -10.55
CA ILE A 126 10.37 11.41 -11.89
C ILE A 126 9.93 10.07 -12.46
N LEU A 127 10.74 9.02 -12.34
CA LEU A 127 10.37 7.69 -12.83
C LEU A 127 9.12 7.16 -12.14
N VAL A 128 9.07 7.21 -10.80
CA VAL A 128 7.90 6.75 -10.03
C VAL A 128 6.68 7.59 -10.39
N GLY A 129 6.83 8.91 -10.51
CA GLY A 129 5.75 9.81 -10.91
C GLY A 129 5.22 9.50 -12.31
N LEU A 130 6.09 9.25 -13.28
CA LEU A 130 5.71 8.86 -14.65
C LEU A 130 4.96 7.52 -14.68
N ILE A 131 5.41 6.54 -13.90
CA ILE A 131 4.72 5.24 -13.79
C ILE A 131 3.32 5.44 -13.19
N ILE A 132 3.20 6.21 -12.10
CA ILE A 132 1.91 6.52 -11.48
C ILE A 132 1.01 7.28 -12.45
N ALA A 133 1.53 8.28 -13.17
CA ALA A 133 0.78 9.04 -14.16
C ALA A 133 0.31 8.16 -15.31
N GLY A 134 1.16 7.27 -15.82
CA GLY A 134 0.78 6.30 -16.85
C GLY A 134 -0.32 5.35 -16.38
N LEU A 135 -0.20 4.83 -15.15
CA LEU A 135 -1.26 3.99 -14.55
C LEU A 135 -2.56 4.77 -14.31
N ALA A 136 -2.49 6.05 -13.98
CA ALA A 136 -3.67 6.89 -13.79
C ALA A 136 -4.37 7.23 -15.12
N LEU A 137 -3.61 7.39 -16.22
CA LEU A 137 -4.15 7.71 -17.55
C LEU A 137 -4.71 6.50 -18.29
N LEU A 138 -4.07 5.34 -18.14
CA LEU A 138 -4.39 4.11 -18.89
C LEU A 138 -5.17 3.08 -18.05
N GLY A 139 -5.04 3.13 -16.72
CA GLY A 139 -5.57 2.12 -15.82
C GLY A 139 -7.02 2.37 -15.41
N ASN A 140 -7.76 1.29 -15.22
CA ASN A 140 -9.07 1.34 -14.59
C ASN A 140 -8.90 1.31 -13.06
N VAL A 141 -9.58 2.20 -12.33
CA VAL A 141 -9.50 2.28 -10.86
C VAL A 141 -9.75 0.92 -10.21
N LYS A 142 -10.70 0.14 -10.72
CA LYS A 142 -11.05 -1.18 -10.18
C LYS A 142 -9.90 -2.19 -10.35
N THR A 143 -9.25 -2.21 -11.51
CA THR A 143 -8.14 -3.14 -11.76
C THR A 143 -6.90 -2.71 -10.99
N THR A 144 -6.60 -1.41 -10.92
CA THR A 144 -5.47 -0.85 -10.17
C THR A 144 -5.61 -1.11 -8.66
N TRP A 145 -6.80 -0.91 -8.08
CA TRP A 145 -7.06 -1.23 -6.68
C TRP A 145 -6.85 -2.72 -6.43
N SER A 146 -7.52 -3.57 -7.21
CA SER A 146 -7.45 -5.02 -6.99
C SER A 146 -6.02 -5.56 -7.16
N PHE A 147 -5.24 -4.99 -8.10
CA PHE A 147 -3.81 -5.27 -8.25
C PHE A 147 -2.97 -4.82 -7.06
N SER A 148 -3.23 -3.62 -6.52
CA SER A 148 -2.58 -3.12 -5.31
C SER A 148 -2.87 -4.02 -4.10
N ALA A 149 -4.13 -4.40 -3.91
CA ALA A 149 -4.55 -5.31 -2.84
C ALA A 149 -3.85 -6.67 -2.94
N PHE A 150 -3.79 -7.26 -4.14
CA PHE A 150 -3.05 -8.50 -4.38
C PHE A 150 -1.57 -8.35 -4.05
N SER A 151 -0.92 -7.27 -4.50
CA SER A 151 0.49 -7.01 -4.23
C SER A 151 0.77 -6.91 -2.73
N VAL A 152 -0.11 -6.25 -1.97
CA VAL A 152 -0.03 -6.15 -0.51
C VAL A 152 -0.24 -7.52 0.16
N LEU A 153 -1.19 -8.33 -0.32
CA LEU A 153 -1.41 -9.68 0.20
C LEU A 153 -0.17 -10.57 0.01
N ILE A 154 0.46 -10.53 -1.17
CA ILE A 154 1.70 -11.26 -1.42
C ILE A 154 2.83 -10.75 -0.54
N TYR A 155 2.98 -9.43 -0.40
CA TYR A 155 3.97 -8.84 0.50
C TYR A 155 3.79 -9.33 1.94
N TYR A 156 2.55 -9.36 2.45
CA TYR A 156 2.26 -9.89 3.78
C TYR A 156 2.42 -11.40 3.88
N ALA A 157 2.11 -12.17 2.83
CA ALA A 157 2.38 -13.60 2.79
C ALA A 157 3.89 -13.89 2.92
N ILE A 158 4.73 -13.20 2.15
CA ILE A 158 6.20 -13.32 2.24
C ILE A 158 6.70 -12.88 3.62
N THR A 159 6.16 -11.78 4.16
CA THR A 159 6.51 -11.29 5.50
C THR A 159 6.17 -12.31 6.59
N ASN A 160 4.99 -12.94 6.52
CA ASN A 160 4.59 -14.00 7.45
C ASN A 160 5.47 -15.25 7.30
N LEU A 161 5.81 -15.64 6.07
CA LEU A 161 6.72 -16.76 5.81
C LEU A 161 8.12 -16.51 6.41
N ALA A 162 8.63 -15.29 6.27
CA ALA A 162 9.88 -14.88 6.91
C ALA A 162 9.77 -14.95 8.45
N ALA A 163 8.67 -14.47 9.03
CA ALA A 163 8.41 -14.52 10.46
C ALA A 163 8.33 -15.96 11.02
N VAL A 164 7.82 -16.92 10.23
CA VAL A 164 7.84 -18.34 10.60
C VAL A 164 9.29 -18.85 10.70
N ARG A 165 10.17 -18.43 9.80
CA ARG A 165 11.58 -18.86 9.74
C ARG A 165 12.49 -18.22 10.81
N LEU A 166 12.06 -17.18 11.52
CA LEU A 166 12.85 -16.58 12.61
C LEU A 166 13.17 -17.56 13.74
N SER A 167 14.31 -17.38 14.41
CA SER A 167 14.68 -18.17 15.59
C SER A 167 13.74 -17.89 16.79
N ALA A 168 13.69 -18.79 17.77
CA ALA A 168 12.79 -18.63 18.93
C ALA A 168 13.17 -17.43 19.83
N SER A 169 14.45 -17.06 19.87
CA SER A 169 14.98 -15.93 20.65
C SER A 169 14.62 -14.56 20.06
N GLU A 170 14.42 -14.49 18.75
CA GLU A 170 14.08 -13.24 18.04
C GLU A 170 12.57 -13.05 17.87
N ARG A 171 11.76 -14.08 18.14
CA ARG A 171 10.32 -14.05 17.89
C ARG A 171 9.56 -13.36 19.04
N LEU A 172 8.81 -12.32 18.71
CA LEU A 172 7.93 -11.61 19.65
C LEU A 172 6.60 -12.34 19.91
N TYR A 173 6.14 -13.16 18.95
CA TYR A 173 4.84 -13.84 19.00
C TYR A 173 4.97 -15.35 18.74
N PRO A 174 3.99 -16.16 19.18
CA PRO A 174 3.98 -17.61 18.92
C PRO A 174 3.90 -17.92 17.42
N ARG A 175 4.38 -19.11 17.01
CA ARG A 175 4.40 -19.54 15.60
C ARG A 175 3.03 -19.62 14.93
N PHE A 176 1.96 -19.81 15.69
CA PHE A 176 0.62 -19.89 15.10
C PHE A 176 0.18 -18.57 14.46
N VAL A 177 0.58 -17.42 15.03
CA VAL A 177 0.16 -16.09 14.55
C VAL A 177 0.59 -15.85 13.09
N PRO A 178 1.88 -15.99 12.70
CA PRO A 178 2.28 -15.82 11.31
C PRO A 178 1.75 -16.92 10.40
N TRP A 179 1.49 -18.14 10.90
CA TRP A 179 0.83 -19.19 10.12
C TRP A 179 -0.61 -18.83 9.77
N CYS A 180 -1.41 -18.35 10.74
CA CYS A 180 -2.75 -17.84 10.49
C CYS A 180 -2.71 -16.69 9.48
N GLY A 181 -1.79 -15.73 9.66
CA GLY A 181 -1.62 -14.62 8.72
C GLY A 181 -1.28 -15.07 7.30
N LEU A 182 -0.37 -16.04 7.15
CA LEU A 182 -0.01 -16.63 5.85
C LEU A 182 -1.23 -17.28 5.19
N VAL A 183 -1.95 -18.13 5.92
CA VAL A 183 -3.14 -18.83 5.41
C VAL A 183 -4.22 -17.82 5.00
N SER A 184 -4.49 -16.81 5.83
CA SER A 184 -5.46 -15.75 5.50
C SER A 184 -5.05 -14.97 4.25
N CYS A 185 -3.77 -14.61 4.11
CA CYS A 185 -3.30 -13.88 2.93
C CYS A 185 -3.44 -14.72 1.65
N LEU A 186 -3.07 -16.01 1.70
CA LEU A 186 -3.19 -16.92 0.56
C LEU A 186 -4.65 -17.21 0.21
N PHE A 187 -5.50 -17.39 1.22
CA PHE A 187 -6.93 -17.59 1.04
C PHE A 187 -7.60 -16.38 0.38
N LEU A 188 -7.34 -15.17 0.87
CA LEU A 188 -7.87 -13.95 0.26
C LEU A 188 -7.31 -13.72 -1.14
N ALA A 189 -6.02 -14.01 -1.35
CA ALA A 189 -5.41 -13.92 -2.68
C ALA A 189 -6.12 -14.84 -3.67
N PHE A 190 -6.51 -16.05 -3.27
CA PHE A 190 -7.25 -17.01 -4.12
C PHE A 190 -8.59 -16.47 -4.63
N TRP A 191 -9.25 -15.60 -3.87
CA TRP A 191 -10.51 -14.98 -4.28
C TRP A 191 -10.35 -13.76 -5.22
N VAL A 192 -9.12 -13.28 -5.43
CA VAL A 192 -8.85 -12.17 -6.34
C VAL A 192 -8.98 -12.62 -7.79
N GLU A 193 -9.50 -11.73 -8.65
CA GLU A 193 -9.78 -12.00 -10.06
C GLU A 193 -8.57 -12.63 -10.80
N PRO A 194 -8.75 -13.72 -11.57
CA PRO A 194 -7.65 -14.46 -12.20
C PRO A 194 -6.77 -13.63 -13.16
N ARG A 195 -7.31 -12.56 -13.74
CA ARG A 195 -6.53 -11.62 -14.57
C ARG A 195 -5.41 -10.95 -13.76
N ILE A 196 -5.68 -10.63 -12.50
CA ILE A 196 -4.73 -9.96 -11.61
C ILE A 196 -3.65 -10.93 -11.15
N TRP A 197 -4.01 -12.21 -10.93
CA TRP A 197 -3.05 -13.28 -10.68
C TRP A 197 -2.00 -13.37 -11.77
N MET A 198 -2.45 -13.40 -13.04
CA MET A 198 -1.54 -13.50 -14.17
C MET A 198 -0.63 -12.27 -14.26
N MET A 199 -1.16 -11.06 -14.09
CA MET A 199 -0.35 -9.84 -14.09
C MET A 199 0.65 -9.81 -12.93
N GLY A 200 0.22 -10.17 -11.72
CA GLY A 200 1.07 -10.24 -10.53
C GLY A 200 2.18 -11.27 -10.66
N LEU A 201 1.86 -12.48 -11.13
CA LEU A 201 2.85 -13.53 -11.39
C LEU A 201 3.82 -13.13 -12.51
N CYS A 202 3.34 -12.48 -13.59
CA CYS A 202 4.20 -11.93 -14.63
C CYS A 202 5.18 -10.89 -14.07
N LEU A 203 4.71 -9.98 -13.21
CA LEU A 203 5.57 -8.96 -12.58
C LEU A 203 6.59 -9.56 -11.62
N ILE A 204 6.20 -10.54 -10.82
CA ILE A 204 7.12 -11.28 -9.95
C ILE A 204 8.15 -12.04 -10.79
N GLY A 205 7.70 -12.68 -11.88
CA GLY A 205 8.57 -13.37 -12.84
C GLY A 205 9.56 -12.43 -13.53
N LEU A 206 9.09 -11.28 -14.02
CA LEU A 206 9.93 -10.23 -14.59
C LEU A 206 10.94 -9.70 -13.57
N GLY A 207 10.51 -9.47 -12.33
CA GLY A 207 11.38 -9.05 -11.24
C GLY A 207 12.47 -10.09 -10.92
N TRP A 208 12.12 -11.38 -10.95
CA TRP A 208 13.07 -12.46 -10.73
C TRP A 208 14.06 -12.64 -11.89
N ILE A 209 13.58 -12.52 -13.14
CA ILE A 209 14.43 -12.51 -14.34
C ILE A 209 15.39 -11.32 -14.29
N TRP A 210 14.87 -10.13 -13.96
CA TRP A 210 15.69 -8.93 -13.79
C TRP A 210 16.76 -9.10 -12.72
N GLN A 211 16.39 -9.67 -11.57
CA GLN A 211 17.33 -9.96 -10.48
C GLN A 211 18.43 -10.94 -10.94
N ARG A 212 18.08 -11.98 -11.70
CA ARG A 212 19.07 -12.91 -12.26
C ARG A 212 19.99 -12.24 -13.29
N VAL A 213 19.46 -11.37 -14.14
CA VAL A 213 20.27 -10.61 -15.11
C VAL A 213 21.18 -9.61 -14.40
N ALA A 214 20.69 -8.94 -13.35
CA ALA A 214 21.48 -8.01 -12.53
C ALA A 214 22.60 -8.72 -11.76
N LEU A 215 22.31 -9.89 -11.16
CA LEU A 215 23.31 -10.73 -10.50
C LEU A 215 24.30 -11.35 -11.49
N GLY A 216 23.85 -11.75 -12.68
CA GLY A 216 24.72 -12.27 -13.76
C GLY A 216 25.70 -11.23 -14.31
N ARG A 217 25.38 -9.94 -14.23
CA ARG A 217 26.30 -8.83 -14.55
C ARG A 217 27.35 -8.55 -13.46
N ARG A 218 27.20 -9.11 -12.25
CA ARG A 218 28.20 -8.99 -11.16
C ARG A 218 29.30 -10.05 -11.22
N GLY A 219 29.14 -11.09 -12.06
CA GLY A 219 30.08 -12.20 -12.21
C GLY A 219 31.07 -12.07 -13.39
N LYS A 220 31.14 -10.90 -14.02
CA LYS A 220 32.16 -10.52 -15.02
C LYS A 220 32.81 -9.23 -14.55
#